data_AF-A0A1H6MT83-F1
#
_entry.id   AF-A0A1H6MT83-F1
#
_cell.length_a   1.000
_cell.length_b   1.000
_cell.length_c   1.000
_cell.angle_alpha   90.00
_cell.angle_beta   90.00
_cell.angle_gamma   90.00
#
_symmetry.space_group_name_H-M   'P 1'
#
loop_
_entity.id
_entity.type
_entity.pdbx_description
1 polymer ?
#
loop_
_entity_poly.entity_id
_entity_poly.type
_entity_poly.pdbx_seq_one_letter_code
_entity_poly.pdbx_strand_id
1 'polypeptide(L)'
;MKLSLKTLLLATAVTAVSISAQANDIEGKIDAINAEAQSFVVQGITFFTTTTTDYDDGLKTFADLKVGQDVEVDFEYRDNRHIVTEIELNN
;
A
#
# COMPACT_ATOMS: atom_id res chain seq x y z
N MET A 1 -41.39 7.92 39.48
CA MET A 1 -42.49 7.85 38.50
C MET A 1 -42.10 6.83 37.44
N LYS A 2 -42.84 5.72 37.30
CA LYS A 2 -42.59 4.67 36.29
C LYS A 2 -43.19 5.12 34.96
N LEU A 3 -42.45 5.08 33.84
CA LEU A 3 -43.03 5.10 32.50
C LEU A 3 -42.36 4.01 31.63
N SER A 4 -43.23 3.28 30.92
CA SER A 4 -43.01 1.98 30.27
C SER A 4 -42.33 2.10 28.89
N LEU A 5 -41.42 1.18 28.59
CA LEU A 5 -40.68 1.10 27.33
C LEU A 5 -41.45 0.22 26.32
N LYS A 6 -42.05 0.85 25.31
CA LYS A 6 -42.56 0.14 24.13
C LYS A 6 -41.44 0.03 23.11
N THR A 7 -40.84 -1.15 23.00
CA THR A 7 -39.79 -1.43 22.02
C THR A 7 -40.39 -1.56 20.62
N LEU A 8 -40.01 -0.65 19.72
CA LEU A 8 -40.25 -0.77 18.28
C LEU A 8 -38.95 -1.28 17.64
N LEU A 9 -38.96 -2.49 17.06
CA LEU A 9 -37.83 -2.97 16.26
C LEU A 9 -37.84 -2.27 14.90
N LEU A 10 -36.83 -1.43 14.64
CA LEU A 10 -36.47 -1.00 13.28
C LEU A 10 -35.30 -1.85 12.82
N ALA A 11 -35.52 -2.72 11.83
CA ALA A 11 -34.44 -3.40 11.13
C ALA A 11 -33.95 -2.48 10.01
N THR A 12 -32.79 -1.84 10.21
CA THR A 12 -32.07 -1.12 9.17
C THR A 12 -31.19 -2.08 8.38
N ALA A 13 -31.54 -2.36 7.13
CA ALA A 13 -30.65 -3.03 6.20
C ALA A 13 -29.53 -2.07 5.80
N VAL A 14 -28.29 -2.36 6.20
CA VAL A 14 -27.11 -1.63 5.76
C VAL A 14 -26.66 -2.21 4.42
N THR A 15 -26.77 -1.43 3.35
CA THR A 15 -26.16 -1.78 2.07
C THR A 15 -24.67 -1.43 2.11
N ALA A 16 -23.81 -2.44 2.06
CA ALA A 16 -22.38 -2.24 1.95
C ALA A 16 -22.06 -1.68 0.55
N VAL A 17 -21.66 -0.41 0.51
CA VAL A 17 -21.05 0.16 -0.70
C VAL A 17 -19.62 -0.38 -0.75
N SER A 18 -19.33 -1.19 -1.78
CA SER A 18 -17.97 -1.64 -2.03
C SER A 18 -17.18 -0.46 -2.61
N ILE A 19 -16.30 0.12 -1.81
CA ILE A 19 -15.34 1.12 -2.28
C ILE A 19 -14.23 0.33 -2.97
N SER A 20 -14.12 0.41 -4.29
CA SER A 20 -12.97 -0.17 -5.01
C SER A 20 -11.73 0.64 -4.64
N ALA A 21 -10.81 0.06 -3.88
CA ALA A 21 -9.47 0.61 -3.75
C ALA A 21 -8.75 0.38 -5.08
N GLN A 22 -8.51 1.45 -5.83
CA GLN A 22 -7.57 1.40 -6.95
C GLN A 22 -6.17 1.59 -6.34
N ALA A 23 -5.28 0.62 -6.55
CA ALA A 23 -3.87 0.80 -6.25
C ALA A 23 -3.28 1.84 -7.21
N ASN A 24 -2.32 2.63 -6.75
CA ASN A 24 -1.53 3.45 -7.65
C ASN A 24 -0.25 2.68 -7.94
N ASP A 25 0.12 2.63 -9.21
CA ASP A 25 1.30 1.93 -9.70
C ASP A 25 2.28 2.92 -10.37
N ILE A 26 3.56 2.56 -10.37
CA ILE A 26 4.56 3.19 -11.23
C ILE A 26 5.62 2.17 -11.64
N GLU A 27 6.01 2.19 -12.90
CA GLU A 27 7.13 1.42 -13.43
C GLU A 27 8.38 2.28 -13.57
N GLY A 28 9.57 1.73 -13.30
CA GLY A 28 10.82 2.34 -13.69
C GLY A 28 12.03 1.85 -12.93
N LYS A 29 13.17 2.49 -13.18
CA LYS A 29 14.44 2.08 -12.57
C LYS A 29 14.60 2.62 -11.16
N ILE A 30 15.14 1.79 -10.27
CA ILE A 30 15.58 2.23 -8.94
C ILE A 30 16.78 3.15 -9.09
N ASP A 31 16.62 4.42 -8.72
CA ASP A 31 17.64 5.46 -8.79
C ASP A 31 18.55 5.48 -7.55
N ALA A 32 17.98 5.21 -6.37
CA ALA A 32 18.68 5.25 -5.08
C ALA A 32 18.03 4.34 -4.05
N ILE A 33 18.82 3.88 -3.07
CA ILE A 33 18.36 3.04 -1.96
C ILE A 33 18.93 3.57 -0.64
N ASN A 34 18.08 3.64 0.38
CA ASN A 34 18.44 3.88 1.77
C ASN A 34 17.94 2.70 2.63
N ALA A 35 18.86 1.80 2.97
CA ALA A 35 18.53 0.62 3.76
C ALA A 35 18.17 0.93 5.22
N GLU A 36 18.72 2.00 5.81
CA GLU A 36 18.37 2.40 7.19
C GLU A 36 16.92 2.88 7.26
N ALA A 37 16.50 3.67 6.28
CA ALA A 37 15.14 4.21 6.19
C ALA A 37 14.13 3.25 5.55
N GLN A 38 14.57 2.08 5.07
CA GLN A 38 13.76 1.15 4.27
C GLN A 38 13.04 1.88 3.13
N SER A 39 13.81 2.68 2.38
CA SER A 39 13.28 3.50 1.29
C SER A 39 14.14 3.45 0.04
N PHE A 40 13.51 3.66 -1.11
CA PHE A 40 14.17 3.73 -2.40
C PHE A 40 13.52 4.82 -3.27
N VAL A 41 14.17 5.16 -4.38
CA VAL A 41 13.71 6.20 -5.30
C VAL A 41 13.48 5.62 -6.68
N VAL A 42 12.33 5.90 -7.29
CA VAL A 42 12.00 5.61 -8.69
C VAL A 42 11.38 6.87 -9.29
N GLN A 43 11.91 7.34 -10.42
CA GLN A 43 11.45 8.56 -11.11
C GLN A 43 11.38 9.80 -10.21
N GLY A 44 12.32 9.91 -9.25
CA GLY A 44 12.38 11.01 -8.29
C GLY A 44 11.37 10.93 -7.13
N ILE A 45 10.53 9.89 -7.07
CA ILE A 45 9.61 9.65 -5.96
C ILE A 45 10.29 8.77 -4.92
N THR A 46 10.24 9.17 -3.64
CA THR A 46 10.69 8.32 -2.53
C THR A 46 9.57 7.41 -2.06
N PHE A 47 9.83 6.11 -2.11
CA PHE A 47 8.97 5.03 -1.65
C PHE A 47 9.50 4.43 -0.36
N PHE A 48 8.58 4.08 0.55
CA PHE A 48 8.90 3.46 1.83
C PHE A 48 8.27 2.08 1.90
N THR A 49 9.09 1.06 2.14
CA THR A 49 8.61 -0.29 2.38
C THR A 49 8.30 -0.48 3.86
N THR A 50 7.42 -1.41 4.16
CA THR A 50 7.09 -1.79 5.53
C THR A 50 7.15 -3.32 5.66
N THR A 51 6.84 -3.84 6.85
CA THR A 51 6.75 -5.28 7.07
C THR A 51 5.62 -5.95 6.30
N THR A 52 4.71 -5.18 5.70
CA THR A 52 3.58 -5.69 4.91
C THR A 52 3.76 -5.47 3.41
N THR A 53 4.90 -4.94 2.97
CA THR A 53 5.21 -4.85 1.53
C THR A 53 5.38 -6.25 0.97
N ASP A 54 4.66 -6.54 -0.11
CA ASP A 54 4.82 -7.77 -0.88
C ASP A 54 5.99 -7.62 -1.86
N TYR A 55 6.77 -8.69 -2.03
CA TYR A 55 7.93 -8.72 -2.91
C TYR A 55 7.77 -9.93 -3.83
N ASP A 56 7.71 -9.70 -5.13
CA ASP A 56 7.50 -10.77 -6.11
C ASP A 56 8.58 -10.77 -7.22
N ASP A 57 8.42 -11.68 -8.18
CA ASP A 57 9.26 -11.84 -9.37
C ASP A 57 10.76 -12.00 -9.07
N GLY A 58 11.03 -12.72 -7.97
CA GLY A 58 12.38 -13.06 -7.54
C GLY A 58 12.94 -12.12 -6.47
N LEU A 59 12.22 -11.06 -6.11
CA LEU A 59 12.43 -10.31 -4.88
C LEU A 59 11.82 -11.09 -3.71
N LYS A 60 12.44 -11.02 -2.54
CA LYS A 60 11.92 -11.64 -1.31
C LYS A 60 11.88 -10.67 -0.14
N THR A 61 12.77 -9.69 -0.18
CA THR A 61 12.98 -8.70 0.87
C THR A 61 13.52 -7.41 0.28
N PHE A 62 13.48 -6.34 1.07
CA PHE A 62 14.13 -5.07 0.72
C PHE A 62 15.61 -5.24 0.33
N ALA A 63 16.32 -6.20 0.93
CA ALA A 63 17.74 -6.42 0.68
C ALA A 63 18.04 -6.95 -0.75
N ASP A 64 17.03 -7.43 -1.46
CA ASP A 64 17.17 -7.90 -2.85
C ASP A 64 17.15 -6.73 -3.85
N LEU A 65 16.69 -5.55 -3.41
CA LEU A 65 16.63 -4.34 -4.23
C LEU A 65 18.03 -3.79 -4.54
N LYS A 66 18.22 -3.34 -5.78
CA LYS A 66 19.48 -2.81 -6.31
C LYS A 66 19.19 -1.64 -7.23
N VAL A 67 20.02 -0.60 -7.12
CA VAL A 67 20.00 0.53 -8.06
C VAL A 67 20.16 0.00 -9.49
N GLY A 68 19.30 0.48 -10.39
CA GLY A 68 19.24 0.11 -11.80
C GLY A 68 18.28 -1.02 -12.16
N GLN A 69 17.69 -1.73 -11.17
CA GLN A 69 16.60 -2.68 -11.43
C GLN A 69 15.39 -1.93 -11.98
N ASP A 70 14.77 -2.50 -13.03
CA ASP A 70 13.46 -2.07 -13.51
C ASP A 70 12.40 -2.76 -12.66
N VAL A 71 11.50 -1.97 -12.07
CA VAL A 71 10.49 -2.46 -11.14
C VAL A 71 9.13 -1.84 -11.44
N GLU A 72 8.08 -2.57 -11.15
CA GLU A 72 6.73 -2.03 -10.94
C GLU A 72 6.51 -1.87 -9.42
N VAL A 73 5.93 -0.76 -9.01
CA VAL A 73 5.73 -0.39 -7.61
C VAL A 73 4.29 0.02 -7.38
N ASP A 74 3.55 -0.81 -6.67
CA ASP A 74 2.23 -0.50 -6.15
C ASP A 74 2.35 0.21 -4.80
N PHE A 75 1.59 1.29 -4.64
CA PHE A 75 1.67 2.12 -3.44
C PHE A 75 0.37 2.83 -3.05
N GLU A 76 0.33 3.21 -1.78
CA GLU A 76 -0.67 4.09 -1.21
C GLU A 76 -0.03 5.38 -0.71
N TYR A 77 -0.68 6.52 -0.96
CA TYR A 77 -0.27 7.79 -0.39
C TYR A 77 -0.94 8.00 0.98
N ARG A 78 -0.17 7.86 2.06
CA ARG A 78 -0.67 7.98 3.45
C ARG A 78 0.39 8.66 4.31
N ASP A 79 -0.05 9.48 5.27
CA ASP A 79 0.84 10.24 6.17
C ASP A 79 1.94 11.01 5.44
N ASN A 80 1.58 11.57 4.28
CA ASN A 80 2.46 12.35 3.41
C ASN A 80 3.65 11.54 2.83
N ARG A 81 3.50 10.22 2.69
CA ARG A 81 4.49 9.27 2.16
C ARG A 81 3.86 8.31 1.14
N HIS A 82 4.66 7.84 0.20
CA HIS A 82 4.31 6.74 -0.68
C HIS A 82 4.72 5.43 0.00
N ILE A 83 3.73 4.70 0.51
CA ILE A 83 3.94 3.43 1.21
C ILE A 83 3.74 2.30 0.21
N VAL A 84 4.77 1.48 0.02
CA VAL A 84 4.74 0.38 -0.95
C VAL A 84 3.88 -0.75 -0.42
N THR A 85 2.90 -1.14 -1.22
CA THR A 85 2.10 -2.34 -0.99
C THR A 85 2.72 -3.55 -1.66
N GLU A 86 3.25 -3.39 -2.87
CA GLU A 86 3.92 -4.45 -3.63
C GLU A 86 5.05 -3.89 -4.51
N ILE A 87 6.08 -4.69 -4.73
CA ILE A 87 7.16 -4.41 -5.67
C ILE A 87 7.59 -5.69 -6.39
N GLU A 88 7.70 -5.60 -7.72
CA GLU A 88 8.07 -6.71 -8.60
C GLU A 88 9.12 -6.28 -9.64
N LEU A 89 9.88 -7.23 -10.18
CA LEU A 89 10.81 -6.95 -11.28
C LEU A 89 10.04 -6.89 -12.61
N ASN A 90 10.20 -5.79 -13.35
CA ASN A 90 9.62 -5.68 -14.68
C ASN A 90 10.50 -6.46 -15.69
N ASN A 91 9.97 -7.56 -16.23
CA ASN A 91 10.70 -8.57 -17.02
C ASN A 91 10.43 -8.48 -18.54
#